data_AF-W2ZY42-F1
#
_entry.id   AF-W2ZY42-F1
#
_cell.length_a   1.000
_cell.length_b   1.000
_cell.length_c   1.000
_cell.angle_alpha   90.00
_cell.angle_beta   90.00
_cell.angle_gamma   90.00
#
_symmetry.space_group_name_H-M   'P 1'
#
loop_
_entity.id
_entity.type
_entity.pdbx_description
1 polymer ?
#
loop_
_entity_poly.entity_id
_entity_poly.type
_entity_poly.pdbx_seq_one_letter_code
_entity_poly.pdbx_strand_id
1 'polypeptide(L)'
;ELKDVESVAKALQGRDVDLLDVRQWFDELIALKPQFETHLGSRAEILHSPDFESGCVHVLRGRQDHLTRAEKTALGPFIKLAGDATVESDDEDLSFVERHRKRRRIAGPAVSYEQLMTIPPTSNVVERLFNVTRVTFGHQRQGLQPATLDMILFLRENRGYWDSSTVNSIN
;
A
#
# COMPACT_ATOMS: atom_id res chain seq x y z
N GLU A 1 -21.92 6.16 -21.47
CA GLU A 1 -20.50 6.45 -21.76
C GLU A 1 -19.74 7.16 -20.63
N LEU A 2 -20.27 8.23 -20.03
CA LEU A 2 -19.63 8.88 -18.86
C LEU A 2 -19.84 8.13 -17.55
N LYS A 3 -20.90 7.30 -17.48
CA LYS A 3 -21.32 6.60 -16.26
C LYS A 3 -20.28 5.63 -15.71
N ASP A 4 -19.61 4.87 -16.59
CA ASP A 4 -18.61 3.88 -16.16
C ASP A 4 -17.36 4.58 -15.62
N VAL A 5 -16.92 5.64 -16.29
CA VAL A 5 -15.80 6.50 -15.84
C VAL A 5 -16.14 7.18 -14.52
N GLU A 6 -17.35 7.72 -14.39
CA GLU A 6 -17.83 8.34 -13.15
C GLU A 6 -17.92 7.32 -12.01
N SER A 7 -18.36 6.09 -12.29
CA SER A 7 -18.42 5.01 -11.32
C SER A 7 -17.03 4.65 -10.79
N VAL A 8 -16.06 4.44 -11.68
CA VAL A 8 -14.66 4.18 -11.29
C VAL A 8 -14.10 5.37 -10.51
N ALA A 9 -14.31 6.60 -10.97
CA ALA A 9 -13.84 7.80 -10.27
C ALA A 9 -14.44 7.95 -8.85
N LYS A 10 -15.69 7.51 -8.63
CA LYS A 10 -16.31 7.45 -7.30
C LYS A 10 -15.81 6.27 -6.47
N ALA A 11 -15.53 5.12 -7.09
CA ALA A 11 -14.97 3.97 -6.38
C ALA A 11 -13.56 4.28 -5.86
N LEU A 12 -12.71 4.92 -6.68
CA LEU A 12 -11.37 5.38 -6.29
C LEU A 12 -11.38 6.27 -5.05
N GLN A 13 -12.48 6.97 -4.79
CA GLN A 13 -12.67 7.84 -3.64
C GLN A 13 -12.91 7.10 -2.32
N GLY A 14 -13.06 5.77 -2.34
CA GLY A 14 -13.17 4.92 -1.17
C GLY A 14 -11.90 4.90 -0.33
N ARG A 15 -12.03 4.55 0.96
CA ARG A 15 -10.89 4.39 1.87
C ARG A 15 -10.33 2.97 1.90
N ASP A 16 -11.18 1.99 1.55
CA ASP A 16 -10.88 0.57 1.60
C ASP A 16 -10.64 0.02 0.19
N VAL A 17 -9.82 0.72 -0.59
CA VAL A 17 -9.49 0.35 -1.97
C VAL A 17 -8.01 0.02 -2.02
N ASP A 18 -7.67 -1.16 -2.49
CA ASP A 18 -6.28 -1.57 -2.68
C ASP A 18 -5.83 -1.40 -4.16
N LEU A 19 -4.56 -1.65 -4.42
CA LEU A 19 -4.00 -1.51 -5.77
C LEU A 19 -4.53 -2.57 -6.75
N LEU A 20 -4.95 -3.73 -6.25
CA LEU A 20 -5.53 -4.77 -7.09
C LEU A 20 -6.91 -4.36 -7.59
N ASP A 21 -7.75 -3.78 -6.74
CA ASP A 21 -9.06 -3.23 -7.10
C ASP A 21 -8.91 -2.16 -8.20
N VAL A 22 -8.04 -1.18 -7.97
CA VAL A 22 -7.77 -0.10 -8.94
C VAL A 22 -7.31 -0.67 -10.28
N ARG A 23 -6.39 -1.64 -10.26
CA ARG A 23 -5.90 -2.27 -11.49
C ARG A 23 -7.01 -2.98 -12.25
N GLN A 24 -7.89 -3.70 -11.56
CA GLN A 24 -9.03 -4.37 -12.19
C GLN A 24 -9.98 -3.37 -12.86
N TRP A 25 -10.35 -2.30 -12.14
CA TRP A 25 -11.25 -1.28 -12.69
C TRP A 25 -10.64 -0.57 -13.90
N PHE A 26 -9.34 -0.29 -13.86
CA PHE A 26 -8.64 0.31 -15.01
C PHE A 26 -8.55 -0.64 -16.19
N ASP A 27 -8.25 -1.92 -15.97
CA ASP A 27 -8.20 -2.93 -17.03
C ASP A 27 -9.58 -3.10 -17.71
N GLU A 28 -10.66 -3.15 -16.93
CA GLU A 28 -12.04 -3.20 -17.44
C GLU A 28 -12.39 -1.94 -18.25
N LEU A 29 -11.99 -0.77 -17.76
CA LEU A 29 -12.26 0.50 -18.41
C LEU A 29 -11.45 0.66 -19.71
N ILE A 30 -10.22 0.12 -19.77
CA ILE A 30 -9.41 0.03 -20.99
C ILE A 30 -10.04 -0.97 -21.97
N ALA A 31 -10.53 -2.13 -21.50
CA ALA A 31 -11.20 -3.10 -22.36
C ALA A 31 -12.45 -2.52 -23.04
N LEU A 32 -13.21 -1.67 -22.33
CA LEU A 32 -14.33 -0.92 -22.90
C LEU A 32 -13.86 0.22 -23.81
N LYS A 33 -12.74 0.87 -23.48
CA LYS A 33 -12.23 2.08 -24.14
C LYS A 33 -10.71 2.05 -24.25
N PRO A 34 -10.16 1.45 -25.32
CA PRO A 34 -8.71 1.28 -25.49
C PRO A 34 -7.91 2.59 -25.46
N GLN A 35 -8.54 3.72 -25.81
CA GLN A 35 -7.93 5.06 -25.75
C GLN A 35 -7.40 5.46 -24.35
N PHE A 36 -7.86 4.83 -23.27
CA PHE A 36 -7.38 5.12 -21.92
C PHE A 36 -6.11 4.37 -21.56
N GLU A 37 -5.66 3.40 -22.37
CA GLU A 37 -4.45 2.62 -22.11
C GLU A 37 -3.21 3.50 -21.94
N THR A 38 -3.13 4.60 -22.67
CA THR A 38 -2.02 5.57 -22.58
C THR A 38 -1.87 6.21 -21.19
N HIS A 39 -2.94 6.27 -20.41
CA HIS A 39 -2.97 6.91 -19.10
C HIS A 39 -3.20 5.93 -17.96
N LEU A 40 -3.97 4.88 -18.18
CA LEU A 40 -4.37 3.94 -17.14
C LEU A 40 -3.66 2.60 -17.27
N GLY A 41 -2.91 2.33 -18.34
CA GLY A 41 -2.20 1.08 -18.53
C GLY A 41 -1.13 0.84 -17.47
N SER A 42 -0.78 -0.42 -17.22
CA SER A 42 0.25 -0.79 -16.23
C SER A 42 1.67 -0.31 -16.56
N ARG A 43 1.88 0.22 -17.77
CA ARG A 43 3.12 0.85 -18.22
C ARG A 43 2.90 2.28 -18.75
N ALA A 44 1.80 2.92 -18.33
CA ALA A 44 1.55 4.31 -18.72
C ALA A 44 2.70 5.21 -18.27
N GLU A 45 3.04 6.21 -19.08
CA GLU A 45 4.19 7.11 -18.84
C GLU A 45 4.08 7.87 -17.51
N ILE A 46 2.85 8.07 -17.03
CA ILE A 46 2.58 8.76 -15.77
C ILE A 46 2.96 7.93 -14.53
N LEU A 47 3.17 6.62 -14.67
CA LEU A 47 3.50 5.74 -13.53
C LEU A 47 4.97 5.90 -13.16
N HIS A 48 5.22 6.34 -11.93
CA HIS A 48 6.58 6.55 -11.42
C HIS A 48 7.39 5.26 -11.35
N SER A 49 6.77 4.15 -10.95
CA SER A 49 7.43 2.85 -10.84
C SER A 49 6.49 1.72 -11.31
N PRO A 50 6.49 1.42 -12.63
CA PRO A 50 5.64 0.37 -13.20
C PRO A 50 5.88 -1.03 -12.58
N ASP A 51 7.15 -1.36 -12.31
CA ASP A 51 7.52 -2.65 -11.72
C ASP A 51 7.08 -2.73 -10.24
N PHE A 52 7.06 -1.61 -9.51
CA PHE A 52 6.52 -1.60 -8.15
C PHE A 52 5.01 -1.89 -8.15
N GLU A 53 4.25 -1.16 -8.97
CA GLU A 53 2.80 -1.35 -9.04
C GLU A 53 2.41 -2.75 -9.54
N SER A 54 3.06 -3.22 -10.60
CA SER A 54 2.85 -4.59 -11.12
C SER A 54 3.18 -5.63 -10.06
N GLY A 55 4.30 -5.46 -9.34
CA GLY A 55 4.70 -6.35 -8.26
C GLY A 55 3.66 -6.39 -7.14
N CYS A 56 3.18 -5.23 -6.69
CA CYS A 56 2.11 -5.15 -5.70
C CYS A 56 0.87 -5.92 -6.15
N VAL A 57 0.38 -5.69 -7.38
CA VAL A 57 -0.78 -6.42 -7.94
C VAL A 57 -0.55 -7.94 -7.97
N HIS A 58 0.66 -8.40 -8.31
CA HIS A 58 0.99 -9.83 -8.33
C HIS A 58 0.93 -10.44 -6.93
N VAL A 59 1.49 -9.74 -5.94
CA VAL A 59 1.42 -10.16 -4.54
C VAL A 59 -0.01 -10.21 -4.03
N LEU A 60 -0.79 -9.15 -4.29
CA LEU A 60 -2.20 -9.06 -3.87
C LEU A 60 -3.08 -10.16 -4.49
N ARG A 61 -2.75 -10.62 -5.71
CA ARG A 61 -3.38 -11.80 -6.35
C ARG A 61 -2.89 -13.15 -5.81
N GLY A 62 -1.94 -13.16 -4.87
CA GLY A 62 -1.31 -14.40 -4.38
C GLY A 62 -0.32 -15.04 -5.35
N ARG A 63 0.12 -14.33 -6.40
CA ARG A 63 1.05 -14.82 -7.44
C ARG A 63 2.49 -14.35 -7.19
N GLN A 64 2.95 -14.53 -5.96
CA GLN A 64 4.28 -14.07 -5.50
C GLN A 64 5.44 -14.84 -6.18
N ASP A 65 5.18 -16.07 -6.60
CA ASP A 65 6.07 -16.95 -7.35
C ASP A 65 6.36 -16.43 -8.77
N HIS A 66 5.44 -15.66 -9.35
CA HIS A 66 5.56 -15.09 -10.69
C HIS A 66 6.27 -13.73 -10.74
N LEU A 67 6.74 -13.20 -9.61
CA LEU A 67 7.42 -11.92 -9.58
C LEU A 67 8.74 -11.95 -10.38
N THR A 68 8.86 -11.01 -11.30
CA THR A 68 10.08 -10.75 -12.06
C THR A 68 11.19 -10.24 -11.16
N ARG A 69 12.44 -10.27 -11.66
CA ARG A 69 13.59 -9.74 -10.92
C ARG A 69 13.41 -8.24 -10.59
N ALA A 70 12.89 -7.46 -11.53
CA ALA A 70 12.66 -6.03 -11.34
C ALA A 70 11.59 -5.76 -10.26
N GLU A 71 10.48 -6.49 -10.29
CA GLU A 71 9.42 -6.40 -9.27
C GLU A 71 9.95 -6.82 -7.89
N LYS A 72 10.74 -7.90 -7.80
CA LYS A 72 11.36 -8.31 -6.52
C LYS A 72 12.30 -7.24 -5.96
N THR A 73 13.05 -6.54 -6.83
CA THR A 73 13.90 -5.42 -6.42
C THR A 73 13.07 -4.23 -5.96
N ALA A 74 12.00 -3.88 -6.68
CA ALA A 74 11.10 -2.78 -6.32
C ALA A 74 10.34 -3.03 -5.00
N LEU A 75 9.93 -4.27 -4.75
CA LEU A 75 9.27 -4.67 -3.51
C LEU A 75 10.24 -4.97 -2.35
N GLY A 76 11.55 -4.83 -2.57
CA GLY A 76 12.59 -5.10 -1.57
C GLY A 76 12.30 -4.52 -0.18
N PRO A 77 11.87 -3.25 -0.05
CA PRO A 77 11.54 -2.64 1.24
C PRO A 77 10.40 -3.31 2.02
N PHE A 78 9.55 -4.10 1.34
CA PHE A 78 8.36 -4.75 1.91
C PHE A 78 8.58 -6.23 2.22
N ILE A 79 9.79 -6.75 1.95
CA ILE A 79 10.13 -8.16 2.21
C ILE A 79 10.23 -8.40 3.72
N LYS A 80 9.42 -9.33 4.20
CA LYS A 80 9.62 -10.00 5.47
C LYS A 80 10.06 -11.43 5.24
N LEU A 81 11.28 -11.71 5.67
CA LEU A 81 11.80 -13.07 5.73
C LEU A 81 11.13 -13.79 6.90
N ALA A 82 10.60 -14.99 6.66
CA ALA A 82 10.01 -15.86 7.68
C ALA A 82 10.96 -16.26 8.84
N GLY A 83 12.19 -15.73 8.89
CA GLY A 83 13.19 -16.01 9.92
C GLY A 83 13.13 -15.12 11.17
N ASP A 84 12.23 -14.13 11.24
CA ASP A 84 12.09 -13.26 12.43
C ASP A 84 11.06 -13.78 13.45
N ALA A 85 10.39 -14.89 13.13
CA ALA A 85 9.78 -15.72 14.15
C ALA A 85 10.88 -16.67 14.66
N THR A 86 11.56 -16.27 15.73
CA THR A 86 12.27 -17.20 16.62
C THR A 86 11.24 -18.16 17.21
N VAL A 87 10.78 -19.12 16.41
CA VAL A 87 10.20 -20.33 16.94
C VAL A 87 11.41 -21.16 17.33
N GLU A 88 11.79 -21.06 18.60
CA GLU A 88 12.51 -22.11 19.31
C GLU A 88 11.64 -23.37 19.20
N SER A 89 11.72 -24.04 18.06
CA SER A 89 11.21 -25.38 17.89
C SER A 89 12.28 -26.27 18.49
N ASP A 90 11.96 -26.95 19.60
CA ASP A 90 12.77 -27.99 20.23
C ASP A 90 13.29 -28.96 19.16
N ASP A 91 14.52 -28.71 18.69
CA ASP A 91 15.23 -29.52 17.69
C ASP A 91 16.03 -30.64 18.38
N GLU A 92 15.94 -30.75 19.71
CA GLU A 92 16.63 -31.77 20.51
C GLU A 92 16.20 -33.20 20.15
N ASP A 93 14.93 -33.40 19.78
CA ASP A 93 14.38 -34.73 19.46
C ASP A 93 14.54 -35.17 17.99
N LEU A 94 15.06 -34.31 17.10
CA LEU A 94 15.22 -34.65 15.68
C LEU A 94 16.60 -35.27 15.38
N SER A 95 16.61 -36.39 14.66
CA SER A 95 17.86 -36.99 14.18
C SER A 95 18.59 -36.06 13.20
N PHE A 96 19.91 -36.25 13.05
CA PHE A 96 20.76 -35.46 12.14
C PHE A 96 20.20 -35.37 10.70
N VAL A 97 19.62 -36.47 10.20
CA VAL A 97 19.01 -36.55 8.86
C VAL A 97 17.68 -35.80 8.81
N GLU A 98 16.88 -35.86 9.86
CA GLU A 98 15.60 -35.13 9.96
C GLU A 98 15.83 -33.62 10.05
N ARG A 99 16.83 -33.16 10.82
CA ARG A 99 17.23 -31.75 10.82
C ARG A 99 17.63 -31.28 9.42
N HIS A 100 18.35 -32.11 8.64
CA HIS A 100 18.74 -31.76 7.28
C HIS A 100 17.60 -31.84 6.26
N ARG A 101 16.61 -32.73 6.47
CA ARG A 101 15.39 -32.81 5.66
C ARG A 101 14.41 -31.67 5.97
N LYS A 102 14.23 -31.32 7.26
CA LYS A 102 13.45 -30.18 7.74
C LYS A 102 14.04 -28.87 7.21
N ARG A 103 15.36 -28.67 7.34
CA ARG A 103 16.04 -27.53 6.71
C ARG A 103 15.85 -27.49 5.20
N ARG A 104 15.91 -28.61 4.48
CA ARG A 104 15.62 -28.64 3.03
C ARG A 104 14.15 -28.35 2.68
N ARG A 105 13.19 -28.76 3.51
CA ARG A 105 11.76 -28.43 3.35
C ARG A 105 11.48 -26.96 3.65
N ILE A 106 12.22 -26.35 4.57
CA ILE A 106 12.10 -24.94 4.96
C ILE A 106 13.00 -24.02 4.10
N ALA A 107 13.96 -24.58 3.34
CA ALA A 107 14.92 -23.83 2.52
C ALA A 107 14.36 -23.26 1.20
N GLY A 108 13.05 -23.03 1.12
CA GLY A 108 12.55 -21.92 0.34
C GLY A 108 12.26 -20.81 1.34
N PRO A 109 12.99 -19.69 1.38
CA PRO A 109 12.57 -18.57 2.22
C PRO A 109 11.14 -18.24 1.79
N ALA A 110 10.17 -18.47 2.69
CA ALA A 110 8.83 -17.96 2.51
C ALA A 110 8.96 -16.43 2.64
N VAL A 111 9.21 -15.80 1.49
CA VAL A 111 9.27 -14.35 1.36
C VAL A 111 7.83 -13.88 1.39
N SER A 112 7.40 -13.38 2.53
CA SER A 112 6.14 -12.66 2.64
C SER A 112 6.41 -11.19 2.34
N TYR A 113 5.45 -10.54 1.70
CA TYR A 113 5.45 -9.09 1.54
C TYR A 113 4.38 -8.52 2.47
N GLU A 114 4.79 -7.74 3.46
CA GLU A 114 3.86 -7.11 4.40
C GLU A 114 3.48 -5.70 3.95
N GLN A 115 2.41 -5.16 4.55
CA GLN A 115 1.98 -3.77 4.41
C GLN A 115 1.53 -3.33 3.01
N LEU A 116 1.60 -4.18 1.97
CA LEU A 116 1.13 -3.81 0.63
C LEU A 116 -0.36 -3.44 0.57
N MET A 117 -1.19 -4.07 1.42
CA MET A 117 -2.62 -3.73 1.57
C MET A 117 -2.85 -2.35 2.18
N THR A 118 -1.86 -1.77 2.85
CA THR A 118 -1.98 -0.46 3.53
C THR A 118 -1.55 0.71 2.65
N ILE A 119 -0.88 0.42 1.52
CA ILE A 119 -0.41 1.45 0.60
C ILE A 119 -1.62 1.93 -0.20
N PRO A 120 -2.02 3.20 -0.08
CA PRO A 120 -3.14 3.70 -0.84
C PRO A 120 -2.79 3.67 -2.33
N PRO A 121 -3.69 3.17 -3.19
CA PRO A 121 -3.42 3.02 -4.61
C PRO A 121 -3.46 4.34 -5.39
N THR A 122 -3.98 5.40 -4.77
CA THR A 122 -4.02 6.75 -5.38
C THR A 122 -3.64 7.81 -4.35
N SER A 123 -3.09 8.93 -4.84
CA SER A 123 -2.75 10.10 -4.03
C SER A 123 -3.99 10.91 -3.58
N ASN A 124 -5.20 10.43 -3.87
CA ASN A 124 -6.42 11.20 -3.65
C ASN A 124 -6.67 11.56 -2.18
N VAL A 125 -6.22 10.73 -1.23
CA VAL A 125 -6.27 11.00 0.21
C VAL A 125 -5.44 12.23 0.54
N VAL A 126 -4.24 12.32 -0.06
CA VAL A 126 -3.32 13.45 0.11
C VAL A 126 -3.87 14.70 -0.57
N GLU A 127 -4.41 14.59 -1.77
CA GLU A 127 -5.04 15.73 -2.47
C GLU A 127 -6.27 16.26 -1.71
N ARG A 128 -7.09 15.37 -1.14
CA ARG A 128 -8.21 15.76 -0.28
C ARG A 128 -7.74 16.45 0.98
N LEU A 129 -6.71 15.93 1.62
CA LEU A 129 -6.06 16.59 2.75
C LEU A 129 -5.65 18.02 2.36
N PHE A 130 -4.92 18.21 1.27
CA PHE A 130 -4.50 19.55 0.84
C PHE A 130 -5.67 20.46 0.45
N ASN A 131 -6.73 19.92 -0.14
CA ASN A 131 -7.93 20.69 -0.46
C ASN A 131 -8.71 21.12 0.79
N VAL A 132 -8.98 20.19 1.72
CA VAL A 132 -9.67 20.49 3.00
C VAL A 132 -8.89 21.55 3.75
N THR A 133 -7.59 21.37 3.86
CA THR A 133 -6.73 22.29 4.59
C THR A 133 -6.65 23.65 3.92
N ARG A 134 -6.76 23.73 2.59
CA ARG A 134 -6.80 25.00 1.86
C ARG A 134 -8.09 25.74 2.16
N VAL A 135 -9.21 25.02 2.21
CA VAL A 135 -10.53 25.60 2.56
C VAL A 135 -10.58 26.03 4.02
N THR A 136 -10.07 25.20 4.95
CA THR A 136 -10.22 25.47 6.39
C THR A 136 -9.26 26.51 6.91
N PHE A 137 -8.03 26.56 6.38
CA PHE A 137 -7.00 27.48 6.88
C PHE A 137 -6.70 28.61 5.89
N GLY A 138 -7.27 28.64 4.68
CA GLY A 138 -6.85 29.49 3.56
C GLY A 138 -6.20 30.83 3.91
N HIS A 139 -6.92 31.72 4.59
CA HIS A 139 -6.37 33.02 5.02
C HIS A 139 -5.50 32.94 6.28
N GLN A 140 -5.85 32.07 7.24
CA GLN A 140 -5.10 31.86 8.47
C GLN A 140 -3.74 31.17 8.25
N ARG A 141 -3.54 30.48 7.12
CA ARG A 141 -2.25 29.84 6.76
C ARG A 141 -1.10 30.81 6.76
N GLN A 142 -1.31 32.05 6.30
CA GLN A 142 -0.27 33.08 6.25
C GLN A 142 0.13 33.58 7.64
N GLY A 143 -0.73 33.40 8.65
CA GLY A 143 -0.48 33.78 10.04
C GLY A 143 0.00 32.65 10.93
N LEU A 144 0.07 31.41 10.44
CA LEU A 144 0.54 30.25 11.18
C LEU A 144 1.95 29.88 10.76
N GLN A 145 2.79 29.50 11.73
CA GLN A 145 4.07 28.87 11.39
C GLN A 145 3.82 27.47 10.79
N PRO A 146 4.67 27.02 9.85
CA PRO A 146 4.52 25.70 9.21
C PRO A 146 4.36 24.57 10.22
N ALA A 147 5.19 24.53 11.27
CA ALA A 147 5.13 23.51 12.32
C ALA A 147 3.79 23.49 13.07
N THR A 148 3.18 24.66 13.29
CA THR A 148 1.87 24.76 13.95
C THR A 148 0.76 24.25 13.03
N LEU A 149 0.82 24.60 11.75
CA LEU A 149 -0.12 24.08 10.76
C LEU A 149 -0.02 22.55 10.69
N ASP A 150 1.18 22.00 10.55
CA ASP A 150 1.43 20.56 10.46
C ASP A 150 0.88 19.80 11.68
N MET A 151 1.10 20.33 12.88
CA MET A 151 0.56 19.74 14.11
C MET A 151 -0.97 19.71 14.13
N ILE A 152 -1.62 20.81 13.72
CA ILE A 152 -3.08 20.88 13.67
C ILE A 152 -3.63 19.87 12.63
N LEU A 153 -2.97 19.75 11.48
CA LEU A 153 -3.37 18.80 10.44
C LEU A 153 -3.20 17.36 10.89
N PHE A 154 -2.06 17.04 11.50
CA PHE A 154 -1.77 15.72 12.05
C PHE A 154 -2.83 15.30 13.07
N LEU A 155 -3.15 16.16 14.03
CA LEU A 155 -4.16 15.89 15.05
C LEU A 155 -5.54 15.70 14.41
N ARG A 156 -5.90 16.54 13.44
CA ARG A 156 -7.22 16.49 12.78
C ARG A 156 -7.42 15.20 11.98
N GLU A 157 -6.45 14.79 11.17
CA GLU A 157 -6.56 13.57 10.37
C GLU A 157 -6.54 12.32 11.25
N ASN A 158 -5.75 12.34 12.31
CA ASN A 158 -5.62 11.22 13.24
C ASN A 158 -6.63 11.27 14.40
N ARG A 159 -7.71 12.06 14.30
CA ARG A 159 -8.69 12.25 15.40
C ARG A 159 -9.31 10.94 15.92
N GLY A 160 -9.32 9.87 15.10
CA GLY A 160 -9.78 8.55 15.53
C GLY A 160 -8.81 7.78 16.43
N TYR A 161 -7.54 8.20 16.48
CA TYR A 161 -6.46 7.52 17.23
C TYR A 161 -6.19 8.14 18.60
N TRP A 162 -6.81 9.27 18.93
CA TRP A 162 -6.62 9.94 20.20
C TRP A 162 -7.93 10.52 20.71
N ASP A 163 -8.12 10.44 22.02
CA ASP A 163 -9.20 11.07 22.74
C ASP A 163 -8.65 11.91 23.91
N SER A 164 -9.54 12.59 24.64
CA SER A 164 -9.14 13.39 25.80
C SER A 164 -8.43 12.57 26.87
N SER A 165 -8.72 11.27 26.97
CA SER A 165 -8.06 10.36 27.92
C SER A 165 -6.62 10.05 27.51
N THR A 166 -6.39 9.83 26.22
CA THR A 166 -5.08 9.55 25.61
C THR A 166 -4.15 10.74 25.82
N VAL A 167 -4.64 11.96 25.54
CA VAL A 167 -3.89 13.20 25.74
C VAL A 167 -3.59 13.45 27.22
N ASN A 168 -4.55 13.20 28.11
CA ASN A 168 -4.34 13.36 29.56
C ASN A 168 -3.34 12.37 30.15
N SER A 169 -3.19 11.17 29.56
CA SER A 169 -2.23 10.17 30.05
C SER A 169 -0.76 10.49 29.75
N ILE A 170 -0.51 11.46 28.85
CA ILE A 170 0.82 11.90 28.42
C ILE A 170 1.31 13.11 29.25
N ASN A 171 0.41 13.76 29.99
CA ASN A 171 0.70 14.87 30.93
C ASN A 171 0.91 14.36 32.36
#